data_AF-A0A959QR43-F1
#
_entry.id   AF-A0A959QR43-F1
#
_cell.length_a   1.000
_cell.length_b   1.000
_cell.length_c   1.000
_cell.angle_alpha   90.00
_cell.angle_beta   90.00
_cell.angle_gamma   90.00
#
_symmetry.space_group_name_H-M   'P 1'
#
loop_
_entity.id
_entity.type
_entity.pdbx_description
1 polymer ?
#
loop_
_entity_poly.entity_id
_entity_poly.type
_entity_poly.pdbx_seq_one_letter_code
_entity_poly.pdbx_strand_id
1 'polypeptide(L)'
;DVIQTRARYLGFEIVVGKPQDLATHDVFGVQLQYPGTYGDVMDLEPIIEQAHAQGALVSVATDLLALVKLKAPGEMDADVVLGNSQRFGVPMGFGGPHAAFFATRDSFKRSTPGRIIGVSQDRRGKTALRMAMQTREQHIRREKATSNICTAQALLANIAGFYATYHGPAG
;
A
#
# COMPACT_ATOMS: atom_id res chain seq x y z
N ASP A 1 -12.36 -7.35 -9.52
CA ASP A 1 -12.14 -6.79 -10.86
C ASP A 1 -10.71 -6.32 -11.15
N VAL A 2 -10.20 -5.25 -10.50
CA VAL A 2 -8.87 -4.69 -10.86
C VAL A 2 -7.72 -5.69 -10.69
N ILE A 3 -7.68 -6.43 -9.59
CA ILE A 3 -6.65 -7.45 -9.31
C ILE A 3 -6.71 -8.57 -10.36
N GLN A 4 -7.90 -9.13 -10.60
CA GLN A 4 -8.11 -10.21 -11.58
C GLN A 4 -7.68 -9.79 -12.99
N THR A 5 -8.02 -8.58 -13.42
CA THR A 5 -7.61 -8.06 -14.73
C THR A 5 -6.09 -7.94 -14.83
N ARG A 6 -5.40 -7.42 -13.81
CA ARG A 6 -3.93 -7.36 -13.78
C ARG A 6 -3.29 -8.74 -13.80
N ALA A 7 -3.78 -9.65 -12.96
CA ALA A 7 -3.29 -11.02 -12.84
C ALA A 7 -3.38 -11.78 -14.17
N ARG A 8 -4.52 -11.65 -14.88
CA ARG A 8 -4.74 -12.28 -16.18
C ARG A 8 -3.64 -11.96 -17.20
N TYR A 9 -3.21 -10.70 -17.29
CA TYR A 9 -2.17 -10.29 -18.24
C TYR A 9 -0.74 -10.62 -17.78
N LEU A 10 -0.57 -10.99 -16.51
CA LEU A 10 0.70 -11.45 -15.94
C LEU A 10 0.80 -12.98 -15.87
N GLY A 11 -0.27 -13.69 -16.21
CA GLY A 11 -0.33 -15.15 -16.13
C GLY A 11 -0.47 -15.68 -14.69
N PHE A 12 -0.97 -14.87 -13.76
CA PHE A 12 -1.22 -15.29 -12.39
C PHE A 12 -2.64 -15.83 -12.22
N GLU A 13 -2.76 -16.98 -11.56
CA GLU A 13 -4.04 -17.51 -11.07
C GLU A 13 -4.48 -16.75 -9.81
N ILE A 14 -5.78 -16.50 -9.69
CA ILE A 14 -6.37 -15.87 -8.51
C ILE A 14 -7.35 -16.83 -7.87
N VAL A 15 -7.06 -17.23 -6.65
CA VAL A 15 -7.97 -17.98 -5.79
C VAL A 15 -8.69 -16.98 -4.88
N VAL A 16 -10.01 -16.94 -4.96
CA VAL A 16 -10.86 -16.18 -4.04
C VAL A 16 -11.49 -17.16 -3.07
N GLY A 17 -11.09 -17.10 -1.80
CA GLY A 17 -11.52 -18.06 -0.78
C GLY A 17 -11.51 -17.45 0.61
N LYS A 18 -11.82 -18.28 1.61
CA LYS A 18 -11.74 -17.85 3.00
C LYS A 18 -10.30 -17.98 3.49
N PRO A 19 -9.86 -17.15 4.46
CA PRO A 19 -8.50 -17.26 4.99
C PRO A 19 -8.15 -18.64 5.55
N GLN A 20 -9.14 -19.37 6.06
CA GLN A 20 -8.96 -20.73 6.62
C GLN A 20 -8.53 -21.76 5.56
N ASP A 21 -8.80 -21.49 4.28
CA ASP A 21 -8.49 -22.41 3.19
C ASP A 21 -7.04 -22.25 2.68
N LEU A 22 -6.28 -21.29 3.22
CA LEU A 22 -4.94 -20.94 2.74
C LEU A 22 -3.97 -22.13 2.69
N ALA A 23 -4.02 -23.04 3.67
CA ALA A 23 -3.17 -24.25 3.71
C ALA A 23 -3.39 -25.21 2.54
N THR A 24 -4.52 -25.10 1.84
CA THR A 24 -4.86 -25.97 0.71
C THR A 24 -4.35 -25.44 -0.63
N HIS A 25 -3.69 -24.28 -0.63
CA HIS A 25 -3.25 -23.58 -1.82
C HIS A 25 -1.76 -23.26 -1.77
N ASP A 26 -1.05 -23.57 -2.86
CA ASP A 26 0.32 -23.09 -3.09
C ASP A 26 0.27 -21.68 -3.68
N VAL A 27 0.65 -20.67 -2.89
CA VAL A 27 0.57 -19.26 -3.29
C VAL A 27 1.86 -18.52 -2.98
N PHE A 28 2.20 -17.54 -3.83
CA PHE A 28 3.33 -16.63 -3.59
C PHE A 28 2.91 -15.33 -2.87
N GLY A 29 1.60 -15.06 -2.79
CA GLY A 29 1.09 -13.84 -2.20
C GLY A 29 -0.36 -13.93 -1.76
N VAL A 30 -0.71 -13.22 -0.68
CA VAL A 30 -2.04 -13.19 -0.09
C VAL A 30 -2.50 -11.74 0.03
N GLN A 31 -3.66 -11.42 -0.53
CA GLN A 31 -4.31 -10.11 -0.39
C GLN A 31 -5.45 -10.21 0.63
N LEU A 32 -5.33 -9.48 1.74
CA LEU A 32 -6.34 -9.40 2.80
C LEU A 32 -6.96 -8.00 2.84
N GLN A 33 -8.08 -7.84 3.53
CA GLN A 33 -8.72 -6.55 3.78
C GLN A 33 -9.05 -6.40 5.27
N TYR A 34 -8.71 -5.24 5.85
CA TYR A 34 -8.82 -4.95 7.27
C TYR A 34 -9.21 -3.49 7.52
N PRO A 35 -10.39 -3.18 8.10
CA PRO A 35 -11.53 -4.07 8.31
C PRO A 35 -12.02 -4.69 7.00
N GLY A 36 -12.69 -5.84 7.09
CA GLY A 36 -13.28 -6.54 5.96
C GLY A 36 -14.38 -5.74 5.27
N THR A 37 -14.77 -6.16 4.07
CA THR A 37 -15.76 -5.43 3.26
C THR A 37 -17.14 -5.31 3.91
N TYR A 38 -17.45 -6.18 4.87
CA TYR A 38 -18.70 -6.15 5.63
C TYR A 38 -18.54 -5.51 7.02
N GLY A 39 -17.37 -4.90 7.28
CA GLY A 39 -17.05 -4.21 8.54
C GLY A 39 -16.47 -5.12 9.63
N ASP A 40 -16.21 -6.39 9.32
CA ASP A 40 -15.59 -7.33 10.24
C ASP A 40 -14.14 -6.95 10.58
N VAL A 41 -13.78 -7.11 11.85
CA VAL A 41 -12.42 -6.91 12.35
C VAL A 41 -11.92 -8.25 12.85
N MET A 42 -10.88 -8.75 12.20
CA MET A 42 -10.28 -10.06 12.48
C MET A 42 -8.82 -9.87 12.85
N ASP A 43 -8.34 -10.70 13.77
CA ASP A 43 -6.90 -10.83 14.00
C ASP A 43 -6.27 -11.56 12.80
N LEU A 44 -5.36 -10.87 12.10
CA LEU A 44 -4.72 -11.37 10.90
C LEU A 44 -3.43 -12.13 11.17
N GLU A 45 -2.87 -12.06 12.39
CA GLU A 45 -1.57 -12.66 12.72
C GLU A 45 -1.50 -14.15 12.36
N PRO A 46 -2.50 -15.00 12.69
CA PRO A 46 -2.45 -16.43 12.35
C PRO A 46 -2.43 -16.69 10.83
N ILE A 47 -3.13 -15.86 10.05
CA ILE A 47 -3.19 -15.98 8.59
C ILE A 47 -1.87 -15.52 7.98
N ILE A 48 -1.27 -14.47 8.53
CA ILE A 48 0.02 -13.93 8.09
C ILE A 48 1.14 -14.94 8.37
N GLU A 49 1.17 -15.51 9.57
CA GLU A 49 2.14 -16.55 9.95
C GLU A 49 2.03 -17.77 9.02
N GLN A 50 0.80 -18.22 8.73
CA GLN A 50 0.57 -19.32 7.82
C GLN A 50 1.04 -19.02 6.38
N ALA A 51 0.81 -17.81 5.88
CA ALA A 51 1.30 -17.38 4.57
C ALA A 51 2.83 -17.35 4.52
N HIS A 52 3.47 -16.82 5.55
CA HIS A 52 4.93 -16.76 5.65
C HIS A 52 5.56 -18.15 5.78
N ALA A 53 4.90 -19.10 6.45
CA ALA A 53 5.38 -20.48 6.60
C ALA A 53 5.56 -21.21 5.25
N GLN A 54 4.83 -20.81 4.21
CA GLN A 54 4.99 -21.31 2.83
C GLN A 54 5.73 -20.34 1.90
N GLY A 55 6.34 -19.27 2.44
CA GLY A 55 7.13 -18.30 1.69
C GLY A 55 6.32 -17.26 0.89
N ALA A 56 5.03 -17.13 1.15
CA ALA A 56 4.17 -16.12 0.52
C ALA A 56 4.33 -14.75 1.18
N LEU A 57 4.13 -13.67 0.44
CA LEU A 57 4.05 -12.30 1.00
C LEU A 57 2.60 -11.89 1.25
N VAL A 58 2.35 -11.10 2.30
CA VAL A 58 1.00 -10.64 2.64
C VAL A 58 0.82 -9.15 2.39
N SER A 59 -0.18 -8.81 1.58
CA SER A 59 -0.64 -7.45 1.37
C SER A 59 -2.00 -7.21 2.02
N VAL A 60 -2.14 -6.14 2.81
CA VAL A 60 -3.38 -5.80 3.51
C VAL A 60 -3.93 -4.48 2.99
N ALA A 61 -5.13 -4.52 2.43
CA ALA A 61 -5.91 -3.33 2.10
C ALA A 61 -6.62 -2.81 3.37
N THR A 62 -6.46 -1.53 3.70
CA THR A 62 -6.96 -0.98 4.96
C THR A 62 -7.47 0.46 4.82
N ASP A 63 -8.15 0.93 5.87
CA ASP A 63 -8.68 2.29 6.01
C ASP A 63 -7.87 3.06 7.06
N LEU A 64 -7.30 4.22 6.69
CA LEU A 64 -6.45 5.01 7.59
C LEU A 64 -7.20 5.49 8.85
N LEU A 65 -8.49 5.79 8.74
CA LEU A 65 -9.29 6.26 9.87
C LEU A 65 -9.64 5.11 10.83
N ALA A 66 -9.85 3.90 10.30
CA ALA A 66 -10.00 2.71 11.13
C ALA A 66 -8.71 2.43 11.94
N LEU A 67 -7.54 2.60 11.32
CA LEU A 67 -6.23 2.41 11.97
C LEU A 67 -5.90 3.42 13.06
N VAL A 68 -6.70 4.48 13.26
CA VAL A 68 -6.58 5.35 14.44
C VAL A 68 -6.97 4.61 15.72
N LYS A 69 -7.79 3.55 15.63
CA LYS A 69 -8.26 2.75 16.78
C LYS A 69 -7.85 1.28 16.73
N LEU A 70 -7.58 0.76 15.54
CA LEU A 70 -7.25 -0.65 15.34
C LEU A 70 -5.74 -0.88 15.28
N LYS A 71 -5.30 -2.08 15.67
CA LYS A 71 -3.91 -2.52 15.51
C LYS A 71 -3.52 -2.43 14.03
N ALA A 72 -2.41 -1.76 13.74
CA ALA A 72 -1.99 -1.56 12.36
C ALA A 72 -1.54 -2.88 11.72
N PRO A 73 -1.80 -3.14 10.42
CA PRO A 73 -1.35 -4.37 9.77
C PRO A 73 0.17 -4.59 9.82
N GLY A 74 0.96 -3.52 9.86
CA GLY A 74 2.42 -3.64 10.03
C GLY A 74 2.83 -4.19 11.41
N GLU A 75 2.02 -3.99 12.45
CA GLU A 75 2.22 -4.59 13.77
C GLU A 75 1.75 -6.05 13.82
N MET A 76 0.95 -6.48 12.85
CA MET A 76 0.56 -7.89 12.62
C MET A 76 1.49 -8.58 11.60
N ASP A 77 2.61 -7.94 11.25
CA ASP A 77 3.63 -8.45 10.34
C ASP A 77 3.22 -8.53 8.85
N ALA A 78 2.32 -7.65 8.39
CA ALA A 78 2.04 -7.50 6.96
C ALA A 78 3.24 -6.93 6.17
N ASP A 79 3.48 -7.46 4.97
CA ASP A 79 4.61 -7.05 4.11
C ASP A 79 4.32 -5.78 3.30
N VAL A 80 3.06 -5.61 2.92
CA VAL A 80 2.56 -4.45 2.17
C VAL A 80 1.23 -4.00 2.77
N VAL A 81 1.05 -2.70 2.96
CA VAL A 81 -0.20 -2.11 3.44
C VAL A 81 -0.63 -1.03 2.47
N LEU A 82 -1.85 -1.12 1.98
CA LEU A 82 -2.37 -0.22 0.94
C LEU A 82 -3.81 0.17 1.21
N GLY A 83 -4.30 1.21 0.53
CA GLY A 83 -5.69 1.63 0.67
C GLY A 83 -5.90 3.03 0.12
N ASN A 84 -6.98 3.67 0.55
CA ASN A 84 -7.37 4.99 0.07
C ASN A 84 -7.30 6.03 1.19
N SER A 85 -6.69 7.19 0.93
CA SER A 85 -6.64 8.31 1.87
C SER A 85 -7.83 9.28 1.73
N GLN A 86 -8.86 8.93 0.95
CA GLN A 86 -10.00 9.79 0.64
C GLN A 86 -10.68 10.38 1.89
N ARG A 87 -10.92 9.54 2.91
CA ARG A 87 -11.60 9.96 4.14
C ARG A 87 -10.80 10.97 4.96
N PHE A 88 -9.53 11.20 4.63
CA PHE A 88 -8.72 12.27 5.20
C PHE A 88 -8.96 13.58 4.42
N GLY A 89 -10.19 14.10 4.52
CA GLY A 89 -10.52 15.45 4.04
C GLY A 89 -10.66 15.63 2.53
N VAL A 90 -10.79 14.57 1.74
CA VAL A 90 -11.00 14.66 0.28
C VAL A 90 -12.46 14.33 -0.08
N PRO A 91 -13.16 15.12 -0.93
CA PRO A 91 -14.55 14.83 -1.30
C PRO A 91 -14.74 13.47 -1.98
N MET A 92 -15.94 12.88 -1.85
CA MET A 92 -16.29 11.60 -2.51
C MET A 92 -16.08 11.63 -4.03
N GLY A 93 -16.32 12.79 -4.67
CA GLY A 93 -15.96 13.03 -6.07
C GLY A 93 -16.56 12.04 -7.08
N PHE A 94 -17.67 11.39 -6.73
CA PHE A 94 -18.26 10.31 -7.53
C PHE A 94 -17.24 9.26 -8.03
N GLY A 95 -16.23 8.96 -7.19
CA GLY A 95 -15.17 8.00 -7.49
C GLY A 95 -13.75 8.57 -7.47
N GLY A 96 -13.56 9.89 -7.52
CA GLY A 96 -12.23 10.47 -7.41
C GLY A 96 -12.12 11.94 -7.84
N PRO A 97 -10.89 12.47 -7.91
CA PRO A 97 -9.62 11.79 -7.66
C PRO A 97 -9.31 11.63 -6.16
N HIS A 98 -8.71 10.50 -5.78
CA HIS A 98 -8.21 10.26 -4.42
C HIS A 98 -6.80 9.68 -4.46
N ALA A 99 -5.97 10.01 -3.46
CA ALA A 99 -4.67 9.38 -3.32
C ALA A 99 -4.82 8.01 -2.66
N ALA A 100 -4.35 6.98 -3.35
CA ALA A 100 -4.08 5.70 -2.69
C ALA A 100 -2.78 5.82 -1.90
N PHE A 101 -2.70 5.15 -0.75
CA PHE A 101 -1.45 4.95 -0.02
C PHE A 101 -0.92 3.54 -0.26
N PHE A 102 0.41 3.40 -0.19
CA PHE A 102 1.12 2.15 -0.36
C PHE A 102 2.38 2.19 0.51
N ALA A 103 2.44 1.31 1.50
CA ALA A 103 3.56 1.15 2.42
C ALA A 103 4.06 -0.30 2.35
N THR A 104 5.35 -0.50 2.59
CA THR A 104 5.97 -1.84 2.60
C THR A 104 7.20 -1.82 3.50
N ARG A 105 7.74 -3.00 3.82
CA ARG A 105 9.00 -3.12 4.58
C ARG A 105 10.16 -2.46 3.85
N ASP A 106 11.16 -2.00 4.62
CA ASP A 106 12.35 -1.34 4.06
C ASP A 106 13.12 -2.23 3.07
N SER A 107 13.10 -3.55 3.28
CA SER A 107 13.70 -4.55 2.37
C SER A 107 13.14 -4.47 0.94
N PHE A 108 11.89 -4.03 0.77
CA PHE A 108 11.20 -3.95 -0.52
C PHE A 108 11.23 -2.56 -1.16
N LYS A 109 11.89 -1.56 -0.55
CA LYS A 109 11.91 -0.16 -1.06
C LYS A 109 12.42 -0.01 -2.50
N ARG A 110 13.25 -0.95 -2.97
CA ARG A 110 13.77 -0.98 -4.34
C ARG A 110 12.74 -1.45 -5.37
N SER A 111 11.69 -2.14 -4.92
CA SER A 111 10.60 -2.68 -5.75
C SER A 111 9.32 -1.85 -5.66
N THR A 112 9.26 -0.86 -4.76
CA THR A 112 8.08 0.00 -4.58
C THR A 112 7.71 0.74 -5.88
N PRO A 113 6.42 0.78 -6.26
CA PRO A 113 5.95 1.54 -7.42
C PRO A 113 5.90 3.05 -7.12
N GLY A 114 6.08 3.86 -8.17
CA GLY A 114 5.91 5.31 -8.08
C GLY A 114 7.01 6.06 -7.33
N ARG A 115 6.71 7.33 -7.02
CA ARG A 115 7.65 8.32 -6.49
C ARG A 115 7.79 8.18 -4.98
N ILE A 116 9.00 8.38 -4.48
CA ILE A 116 9.31 8.43 -3.05
C ILE A 116 10.09 9.72 -2.78
N ILE A 117 9.66 10.48 -1.77
CA ILE A 117 10.40 11.66 -1.29
C ILE A 117 11.43 11.21 -0.25
N GLY A 118 12.68 11.62 -0.43
CA GLY A 118 13.77 11.35 0.50
C GLY A 118 14.42 12.63 1.00
N VAL A 119 14.94 12.55 2.23
CA VAL A 119 15.76 13.59 2.84
C VAL A 119 17.18 13.52 2.27
N SER A 120 17.74 14.69 1.95
CA SER A 120 19.09 14.88 1.39
C SER A 120 19.69 16.18 1.93
N GLN A 121 20.88 16.55 1.49
CA GLN A 121 21.50 17.84 1.77
C GLN A 121 21.67 18.66 0.48
N ASP A 122 21.56 19.98 0.60
CA ASP A 122 21.86 20.94 -0.48
C ASP A 122 23.37 21.27 -0.54
N ARG A 123 23.77 22.15 -1.48
CA ARG A 123 25.17 22.57 -1.64
C ARG A 123 25.74 23.33 -0.43
N ARG A 124 24.91 23.78 0.50
CA ARG A 124 25.30 24.50 1.73
C ARG A 124 25.21 23.59 2.96
N GLY A 125 25.04 22.28 2.77
CA GLY A 125 24.90 21.29 3.85
C GLY A 125 23.56 21.34 4.58
N LYS A 126 22.56 22.07 4.06
CA LYS A 126 21.24 22.17 4.68
C LYS A 126 20.33 21.03 4.25
N THR A 127 19.48 20.57 5.16
CA THR A 127 18.45 19.56 4.88
C THR A 127 17.54 20.02 3.74
N ALA A 128 17.36 19.15 2.74
CA ALA A 128 16.50 19.37 1.58
C ALA A 128 15.74 18.08 1.21
N LEU A 129 14.59 18.23 0.57
CA LEU A 129 13.78 17.10 0.09
C LEU A 129 13.96 16.93 -1.41
N ARG A 130 14.01 15.68 -1.88
CA ARG A 130 14.06 15.34 -3.32
C ARG A 130 13.34 14.04 -3.61
N MET A 131 13.05 13.79 -4.89
CA MET A 131 12.70 12.45 -5.33
C MET A 131 13.90 11.52 -5.19
N ALA A 132 13.68 10.38 -4.53
CA ALA A 132 14.68 9.37 -4.21
C ALA A 132 14.48 8.08 -5.01
N MET A 133 15.59 7.38 -5.27
CA MET A 133 15.60 6.10 -5.97
C MET A 133 14.85 6.13 -7.32
N GLN A 134 15.01 7.21 -8.09
CA GLN A 134 14.30 7.45 -9.36
C GLN A 134 14.61 6.40 -10.43
N THR A 135 15.71 5.64 -10.29
CA THR A 135 16.04 4.52 -11.19
C THR A 135 14.95 3.47 -11.25
N ARG A 136 14.03 3.41 -10.27
CA ARG A 136 12.87 2.49 -10.31
C ARG A 136 11.80 2.89 -11.33
N GLU A 137 11.76 4.17 -11.71
CA GLU A 137 10.66 4.77 -12.45
C GLU A 137 10.80 4.62 -13.97
N GLN A 138 9.66 4.69 -14.68
CA GLN A 138 9.56 4.47 -16.11
C GLN A 138 10.44 5.39 -16.97
N HIS A 139 10.68 6.62 -16.52
CA HIS A 139 11.50 7.60 -17.26
C HIS A 139 12.99 7.20 -17.31
N ILE A 140 13.44 6.29 -16.43
CA ILE A 140 14.80 5.74 -16.44
C ILE A 140 14.82 4.29 -16.93
N ARG A 141 14.00 3.41 -16.35
CA ARG A 141 14.04 1.95 -16.63
C ARG A 141 13.07 1.46 -17.68
N ARG A 142 12.14 2.29 -18.16
CA ARG A 142 11.15 1.95 -19.19
C ARG A 142 10.43 0.63 -18.87
N GLU A 143 10.54 -0.38 -19.72
CA GLU A 143 9.94 -1.70 -19.53
C GLU A 143 10.45 -2.46 -18.30
N LYS A 144 11.64 -2.11 -17.78
CA LYS A 144 12.21 -2.70 -16.55
C LYS A 144 11.88 -1.91 -15.29
N ALA A 145 11.00 -0.92 -15.38
CA ALA A 145 10.55 -0.15 -14.23
C ALA A 145 9.63 -0.98 -13.32
N THR A 146 9.49 -0.57 -12.06
CA THR A 146 8.63 -1.27 -11.09
C THR A 146 7.14 -1.07 -11.38
N SER A 147 6.78 -0.06 -12.16
CA SER A 147 5.42 0.23 -12.60
C SER A 147 5.42 1.18 -13.80
N ASN A 148 4.32 1.21 -14.54
CA ASN A 148 4.08 2.16 -15.61
C ASN A 148 3.53 3.52 -15.12
N ILE A 149 3.33 3.71 -13.82
CA ILE A 149 2.81 4.97 -13.25
C ILE A 149 3.76 6.16 -13.52
N CYS A 150 3.18 7.31 -13.88
CA CYS A 150 3.92 8.57 -14.08
C CYS A 150 3.23 9.74 -13.36
N THR A 151 2.04 10.12 -13.82
CA THR A 151 1.13 10.98 -13.06
C THR A 151 0.46 10.14 -11.99
N ALA A 152 0.56 10.60 -10.74
CA ALA A 152 -0.10 10.02 -9.59
C ALA A 152 -1.11 11.02 -9.02
N GLN A 153 -1.34 11.00 -7.71
CA GLN A 153 -2.35 11.84 -7.04
C GLN A 153 -1.70 12.78 -6.01
N ALA A 154 -0.66 13.50 -6.43
CA ALA A 154 0.18 14.30 -5.52
C ALA A 154 -0.61 15.40 -4.78
N LEU A 155 -1.51 16.11 -5.47
CA LEU A 155 -2.33 17.16 -4.85
C LEU A 155 -3.24 16.58 -3.75
N LEU A 156 -3.88 15.44 -4.02
CA LEU A 156 -4.81 14.82 -3.08
C LEU A 156 -4.08 14.15 -1.91
N ALA A 157 -2.86 13.65 -2.15
CA ALA A 157 -1.97 13.19 -1.08
C ALA A 157 -1.58 14.35 -0.15
N ASN A 158 -1.31 15.55 -0.70
CA ASN A 158 -1.05 16.74 0.12
C ASN A 158 -2.27 17.15 0.95
N ILE A 159 -3.49 17.12 0.38
CA ILE A 159 -4.73 17.42 1.12
C ILE A 159 -4.89 16.45 2.30
N ALA A 160 -4.73 15.15 2.05
CA ALA A 160 -4.81 14.13 3.11
C ALA A 160 -3.71 14.30 4.17
N GLY A 161 -2.49 14.69 3.77
CA GLY A 161 -1.41 15.03 4.71
C GLY A 161 -1.72 16.25 5.56
N PHE A 162 -2.31 17.30 4.97
CA PHE A 162 -2.76 18.48 5.71
C PHE A 162 -3.92 18.17 6.65
N TYR A 163 -4.85 17.30 6.25
CA TYR A 163 -5.91 16.82 7.14
C TYR A 163 -5.32 16.17 8.41
N ALA A 164 -4.39 15.23 8.23
CA ALA A 164 -3.72 14.59 9.36
C ALA A 164 -2.91 15.58 10.22
N THR A 165 -2.28 16.58 9.60
CA THR A 165 -1.53 17.63 10.32
C THR A 165 -2.46 18.55 11.12
N TYR A 166 -3.62 18.88 10.56
CA TYR A 166 -4.60 19.77 11.18
C TYR A 166 -5.28 19.14 12.40
N HIS A 167 -5.67 17.86 12.29
CA HIS A 167 -6.31 17.14 13.39
C HIS A 167 -5.31 16.59 14.43
N GLY A 168 -4.11 16.22 13.97
CA GLY A 168 -3.15 15.49 14.81
C GLY A 168 -3.66 14.10 15.20
N PRO A 169 -2.93 13.36 16.07
CA PRO A 169 -3.34 12.02 16.49
C PRO A 169 -4.55 11.98 17.43
N ALA A 170 -4.93 13.11 18.03
CA ALA A 170 -6.00 13.20 19.02
C ALA A 170 -7.36 13.67 18.46
N GLY A 171 -7.36 14.36 17.31
CA GLY A 171 -8.55 14.91 16.66
C GLY A 171 -9.29 13.87 15.83
#